data_AF-F0YD93-F1
#
_entry.id   AF-F0YD93-F1
#
_cell.length_a   1.000
_cell.length_b   1.000
_cell.length_c   1.000
_cell.angle_alpha   90.00
_cell.angle_beta   90.00
_cell.angle_gamma   90.00
#
_symmetry.space_group_name_H-M   'P 1'
#
loop_
_entity.id
_entity.type
_entity.pdbx_description
1 polymer ?
#
loop_
_entity_poly.entity_id
_entity_poly.type
_entity_poly.pdbx_seq_one_letter_code
_entity_poly.pdbx_strand_id
1 'polypeptide(L)'
;MATRPALLEVALFLRTLRRFDASRRVYVASDTAVAAYVSRVANATAVPCLVKYENYSRVWMKKKRWGPMNVWTHLQLEKTTVMARALDDGAPGVLFADADVAWLAPLPPAGAGAVGVSPCLCRDRVEATYGAYNGGHVFARTTGVLDLWRSATSRSRYMEQAALEEVYAETAGAFLWDARANVEWLNVVASHSVDGRDHAADLVADGDTVAWLGRRLLSAHAHVVPTANQPAFQRRALGPMLDALRHSAVEPDLCATHHLLCAGARPCAPADWLFDRRNVTVHVATFAPGHGNAATNYYHFFYGLLVPVLHWLEELRPRPGDVVVLNEPPFHRGATHRFLPQLLRLAGRDACVQMGVVEAPDRNGSGAAAAHVTLANEFWDWSRLDDAAAARYTRRPEWGLDYHLYGCGRFDDGARRELAARVAAARDALLRACRCAAASGAPRVLVIRREHRHASDQAHQNRSLANFDDVVAALRERPWAASHEVRVVDFGDADLCRQACETAAATAQHGAGQANMALLRGGGFAGVVEICPKPMMYKSIFQCLAALRGVRYARVEQPTMHGPVDVAAVAAAADAAVAAAGSPAAADWPRGGHHLKVCDTKNAAWRAPIACGYG
;
A
#
# COMPACT_ATOMS: atom_id res chain seq x y z
N MET A 1 -14.82 -18.61 9.98
CA MET A 1 -15.38 -17.65 8.99
C MET A 1 -14.22 -16.85 8.41
N ALA A 2 -14.14 -16.62 7.10
CA ALA A 2 -13.00 -15.89 6.54
C ALA A 2 -13.27 -15.21 5.19
N THR A 3 -12.69 -14.01 5.06
CA THR A 3 -12.55 -13.27 3.80
C THR A 3 -11.11 -13.39 3.27
N ARG A 4 -10.85 -12.91 2.06
CA ARG A 4 -9.54 -12.95 1.37
C ARG A 4 -8.34 -12.61 2.26
N PRO A 5 -8.34 -11.56 3.11
CA PRO A 5 -7.20 -11.26 3.98
C PRO A 5 -6.89 -12.33 5.04
N ALA A 6 -7.84 -13.20 5.36
CA ALA A 6 -7.69 -14.29 6.33
C ALA A 6 -7.44 -15.65 5.65
N LEU A 7 -7.12 -15.67 4.35
CA LEU A 7 -6.93 -16.91 3.61
C LEU A 7 -5.84 -17.81 4.20
N LEU A 8 -4.73 -17.21 4.64
CA LEU A 8 -3.63 -17.93 5.26
C LEU A 8 -4.01 -18.50 6.63
N GLU A 9 -4.80 -17.77 7.42
CA GLU A 9 -5.33 -18.25 8.70
C GLU A 9 -6.24 -19.47 8.49
N VAL A 10 -7.14 -19.43 7.50
CA VAL A 10 -7.95 -20.60 7.12
C VAL A 10 -7.08 -21.78 6.70
N ALA A 11 -5.99 -21.53 5.98
CA ALA A 11 -5.08 -22.60 5.57
C ALA A 11 -4.42 -23.26 6.78
N LEU A 12 -3.92 -22.47 7.74
CA LEU A 12 -3.36 -22.98 8.99
C LEU A 12 -4.41 -23.73 9.81
N PHE A 13 -5.59 -23.16 9.97
CA PHE A 13 -6.73 -23.77 10.67
C PHE A 13 -7.03 -25.17 10.11
N LEU A 14 -7.20 -25.29 8.79
CA LEU A 14 -7.57 -26.56 8.16
C LEU A 14 -6.44 -27.60 8.22
N ARG A 15 -5.18 -27.16 8.16
CA ARG A 15 -4.01 -28.04 8.28
C ARG A 15 -3.87 -28.59 9.69
N THR A 16 -3.90 -27.71 10.69
CA THR A 16 -3.80 -28.10 12.10
C THR A 16 -5.00 -28.95 12.53
N LEU A 17 -6.23 -28.63 12.07
CA LEU A 17 -7.39 -29.47 12.32
C LEU A 17 -7.22 -30.86 11.70
N ARG A 18 -6.75 -30.95 10.45
CA ARG A 18 -6.55 -32.23 9.78
C ARG A 18 -5.53 -33.10 10.50
N ARG A 19 -4.48 -32.51 11.10
CA ARG A 19 -3.48 -33.24 11.88
C ARG A 19 -4.12 -34.01 13.04
N PHE A 20 -5.09 -33.42 13.73
CA PHE A 20 -5.66 -34.01 14.95
C PHE A 20 -7.03 -34.68 14.73
N ASP A 21 -7.76 -34.28 13.68
CA ASP A 21 -9.19 -34.60 13.47
C ASP A 21 -9.53 -34.67 11.95
N ALA A 22 -8.73 -35.39 11.15
CA ALA A 22 -8.82 -35.45 9.68
C ALA A 22 -10.20 -35.80 9.09
N SER A 23 -11.04 -36.53 9.83
CA SER A 23 -12.35 -37.01 9.37
C SER A 23 -13.50 -36.02 9.58
N ARG A 24 -13.26 -34.91 10.29
CA ARG A 24 -14.31 -33.92 10.57
C ARG A 24 -14.72 -33.19 9.29
N ARG A 25 -16.03 -33.08 9.06
CA ARG A 25 -16.57 -32.19 8.03
C ARG A 25 -16.44 -30.76 8.50
N VAL A 26 -15.90 -29.89 7.65
CA VAL A 26 -15.67 -28.48 7.95
C VAL A 26 -16.51 -27.62 7.02
N TYR A 27 -17.23 -26.65 7.58
CA TYR A 27 -17.98 -25.66 6.82
C TYR A 27 -17.31 -24.30 6.97
N VAL A 28 -16.99 -23.65 5.86
CA VAL A 28 -16.27 -22.37 5.87
C VAL A 28 -17.16 -21.28 5.29
N ALA A 29 -17.66 -20.39 6.15
CA ALA A 29 -18.24 -19.12 5.71
C ALA A 29 -17.16 -18.34 4.94
N SER A 30 -17.40 -18.12 3.65
CA SER A 30 -16.39 -17.68 2.70
C SER A 30 -16.86 -16.54 1.81
N ASP A 31 -15.92 -15.72 1.39
CA ASP A 31 -16.05 -14.91 0.18
C ASP A 31 -15.60 -15.70 -1.06
N THR A 32 -15.57 -15.07 -2.22
CA THR A 32 -15.22 -15.69 -3.51
C THR A 32 -13.81 -16.28 -3.49
N ALA A 33 -12.83 -15.56 -2.92
CA ALA A 33 -11.45 -16.00 -2.88
C ALA A 33 -11.26 -17.20 -1.94
N VAL A 34 -11.86 -17.14 -0.74
CA VAL A 34 -11.81 -18.24 0.23
C VAL A 34 -12.59 -19.45 -0.29
N ALA A 35 -13.72 -19.26 -0.97
CA ALA A 35 -14.50 -20.35 -1.55
C ALA A 35 -13.70 -21.14 -2.60
N ALA A 36 -12.96 -20.45 -3.48
CA ALA A 36 -12.10 -21.07 -4.48
C ALA A 36 -10.92 -21.85 -3.88
N TYR A 37 -10.46 -21.45 -2.69
CA TYR A 37 -9.48 -22.22 -1.94
C TYR A 37 -10.10 -23.46 -1.29
N VAL A 38 -11.19 -23.27 -0.55
CA VAL A 38 -11.85 -24.34 0.22
C VAL A 38 -12.37 -25.46 -0.68
N SER A 39 -12.81 -25.16 -1.90
CA SER A 39 -13.27 -26.19 -2.87
C SER A 39 -12.21 -27.22 -3.24
N ARG A 40 -10.92 -26.93 -3.00
CA ARG A 40 -9.79 -27.84 -3.23
C ARG A 40 -9.37 -28.62 -1.99
N VAL A 41 -10.00 -28.35 -0.85
CA VAL A 41 -9.66 -28.97 0.43
C VAL A 41 -10.63 -30.10 0.73
N ALA A 42 -10.10 -31.33 0.84
CA ALA A 42 -10.90 -32.49 1.24
C ALA A 42 -11.59 -32.27 2.60
N ASN A 43 -12.81 -32.78 2.74
CA ASN A 43 -13.68 -32.65 3.92
C ASN A 43 -14.06 -31.21 4.30
N ALA A 44 -13.82 -30.23 3.43
CA ALA A 44 -14.24 -28.85 3.64
C ALA A 44 -15.31 -28.42 2.60
N THR A 45 -16.30 -27.66 3.04
CA THR A 45 -17.38 -27.13 2.21
C THR A 45 -17.43 -25.62 2.35
N ALA A 46 -17.32 -24.92 1.22
CA ALA A 46 -17.46 -23.47 1.17
C ALA A 46 -18.94 -23.07 1.30
N VAL A 47 -19.23 -22.12 2.18
CA VAL A 47 -20.55 -21.50 2.33
C VAL A 47 -20.39 -20.02 1.95
N PRO A 48 -20.76 -19.62 0.71
CA PRO A 48 -20.43 -18.30 0.16
C PRO A 48 -21.29 -17.15 0.72
N CYS A 49 -21.59 -17.17 2.02
CA CYS A 49 -22.41 -16.15 2.68
C CYS A 49 -21.69 -14.80 2.87
N LEU A 50 -20.36 -14.75 2.65
CA LEU A 50 -19.59 -13.51 2.82
C LEU A 50 -19.39 -12.71 1.53
N VAL A 51 -19.78 -13.24 0.37
CA VAL A 51 -19.59 -12.59 -0.94
C VAL A 51 -20.16 -11.17 -0.96
N LYS A 52 -21.29 -10.96 -0.27
CA LYS A 52 -21.95 -9.64 -0.14
C LYS A 52 -21.14 -8.58 0.64
N TYR A 53 -20.02 -8.95 1.29
CA TYR A 53 -19.17 -8.03 2.04
C TYR A 53 -17.81 -7.73 1.37
N GLU A 54 -17.46 -8.39 0.27
CA GLU A 54 -16.12 -8.34 -0.35
C GLU A 54 -15.61 -6.94 -0.67
N ASN A 55 -16.53 -6.02 -0.98
CA ASN A 55 -16.20 -4.66 -1.39
C ASN A 55 -16.21 -3.65 -0.23
N TYR A 56 -16.36 -4.11 1.02
CA TYR A 56 -16.44 -3.24 2.18
C TYR A 56 -15.20 -3.37 3.08
N SER A 57 -14.63 -2.23 3.45
CA SER A 57 -13.59 -2.21 4.47
C SER A 57 -14.20 -2.36 5.87
N ARG A 58 -13.43 -2.91 6.82
CA ARG A 58 -13.83 -2.99 8.24
C ARG A 58 -14.27 -1.64 8.80
N VAL A 59 -13.54 -0.57 8.47
CA VAL A 59 -13.85 0.80 8.93
C VAL A 59 -15.21 1.26 8.38
N TRP A 60 -15.49 0.98 7.11
CA TRP A 60 -16.79 1.29 6.51
C TRP A 60 -17.92 0.48 7.16
N MET A 61 -17.71 -0.83 7.34
CA MET A 61 -18.73 -1.72 7.91
C MET A 61 -19.10 -1.36 9.35
N LYS A 62 -18.14 -0.91 10.16
CA LYS A 62 -18.40 -0.42 11.52
C LYS A 62 -19.23 0.87 11.54
N LYS A 63 -19.12 1.70 10.50
CA LYS A 63 -19.82 3.00 10.42
C LYS A 63 -21.21 2.91 9.80
N LYS A 64 -21.46 1.93 8.93
CA LYS A 64 -22.73 1.80 8.21
C LYS A 64 -23.68 0.86 8.93
N ARG A 65 -24.99 1.13 8.79
CA ARG A 65 -26.06 0.34 9.40
C ARG A 65 -26.87 -0.40 8.35
N TRP A 66 -27.29 -1.61 8.69
CA TRP A 66 -28.31 -2.40 8.01
C TRP A 66 -29.38 -2.75 9.05
N GLY A 67 -30.48 -1.99 9.05
CA GLY A 67 -31.49 -2.08 10.10
C GLY A 67 -30.94 -1.70 11.48
N PRO A 68 -31.22 -2.48 12.55
CA PRO A 68 -30.82 -2.12 13.91
C PRO A 68 -29.32 -2.28 14.17
N MET A 69 -28.57 -2.98 13.31
CA MET A 69 -27.16 -3.29 13.54
C MET A 69 -26.25 -2.60 12.52
N ASN A 70 -24.97 -2.45 12.87
CA ASN A 70 -23.96 -2.04 11.89
C ASN A 70 -23.60 -3.22 10.96
N VAL A 71 -23.08 -2.94 9.76
CA VAL A 71 -22.75 -3.97 8.77
C VAL A 71 -21.69 -4.94 9.28
N TRP A 72 -20.78 -4.47 10.15
CA TRP A 72 -19.76 -5.32 10.76
C TRP A 72 -20.38 -6.36 11.70
N THR A 73 -21.38 -6.00 12.49
CA THR A 73 -22.14 -6.94 13.32
C THR A 73 -22.89 -7.96 12.47
N HIS A 74 -23.47 -7.56 11.32
CA HIS A 74 -24.08 -8.51 10.37
C HIS A 74 -23.05 -9.51 9.83
N LEU A 75 -21.87 -9.04 9.41
CA LEU A 75 -20.78 -9.91 8.96
C LEU A 75 -20.40 -10.90 10.05
N GLN A 76 -20.24 -10.44 11.29
CA GLN A 76 -19.87 -11.32 12.40
C GLN A 76 -20.98 -12.32 12.76
N LEU A 77 -22.25 -11.99 12.53
CA LEU A 77 -23.36 -12.90 12.78
C LEU A 77 -23.49 -14.02 11.73
N GLU A 78 -22.78 -13.93 10.60
CA GLU A 78 -22.71 -15.02 9.59
C GLU A 78 -22.12 -16.32 10.13
N LYS A 79 -21.50 -16.28 11.31
CA LYS A 79 -21.18 -17.46 12.13
C LYS A 79 -22.41 -18.38 12.27
N THR A 80 -23.57 -17.79 12.57
CA THR A 80 -24.83 -18.54 12.69
C THR A 80 -25.30 -19.11 11.36
N THR A 81 -25.05 -18.43 10.24
CA THR A 81 -25.42 -18.89 8.89
C THR A 81 -24.66 -20.16 8.51
N VAL A 82 -23.34 -20.17 8.70
CA VAL A 82 -22.52 -21.37 8.39
C VAL A 82 -22.80 -22.53 9.36
N MET A 83 -23.05 -22.23 10.63
CA MET A 83 -23.47 -23.25 11.60
C MET A 83 -24.81 -23.86 11.22
N ALA A 84 -25.79 -23.04 10.84
CA ALA A 84 -27.10 -23.53 10.38
C ALA A 84 -26.95 -24.45 9.18
N ARG A 85 -26.11 -24.08 8.20
CA ARG A 85 -25.85 -24.94 7.04
C ARG A 85 -25.33 -26.32 7.43
N ALA A 86 -24.43 -26.41 8.41
CA ALA A 86 -23.91 -27.69 8.88
C ALA A 86 -24.98 -28.54 9.57
N LEU A 87 -25.86 -27.92 10.37
CA LEU A 87 -26.99 -28.59 11.02
C LEU A 87 -28.03 -29.07 10.00
N ASP A 88 -28.34 -28.25 9.00
CA ASP A 88 -29.26 -28.59 7.91
C ASP A 88 -28.76 -29.79 7.08
N ASP A 89 -27.43 -29.92 6.94
CA ASP A 89 -26.79 -31.07 6.30
C ASP A 89 -26.71 -32.32 7.23
N GLY A 90 -27.39 -32.28 8.38
CA GLY A 90 -27.59 -33.42 9.29
C GLY A 90 -26.53 -33.58 10.38
N ALA A 91 -25.72 -32.56 10.67
CA ALA A 91 -24.78 -32.64 11.78
C ALA A 91 -25.53 -32.73 13.14
N PRO A 92 -25.16 -33.65 14.04
CA PRO A 92 -25.79 -33.77 15.37
C PRO A 92 -25.41 -32.64 16.35
N GLY A 93 -24.50 -31.77 15.91
CA GLY A 93 -24.01 -30.59 16.60
C GLY A 93 -22.86 -29.99 15.80
N VAL A 94 -22.66 -28.68 15.97
CA VAL A 94 -21.67 -27.91 15.23
C VAL A 94 -20.86 -27.06 16.21
N LEU A 95 -19.53 -27.13 16.10
CA LEU A 95 -18.60 -26.21 16.74
C LEU A 95 -18.20 -25.15 15.71
N PHE A 96 -18.49 -23.90 16.01
CA PHE A 96 -17.90 -22.76 15.33
C PHE A 96 -16.55 -22.43 15.95
N ALA A 97 -15.54 -22.24 15.10
CA ALA A 97 -14.24 -21.71 15.47
C ALA A 97 -13.85 -20.56 14.51
N ASP A 98 -13.26 -19.48 15.05
CA ASP A 98 -12.71 -18.41 14.22
C ASP A 98 -11.49 -18.91 13.42
N ALA A 99 -11.21 -18.25 12.28
CA ALA A 99 -10.23 -18.76 11.32
C ALA A 99 -8.78 -18.64 11.80
N ASP A 100 -8.53 -17.81 12.80
CA ASP A 100 -7.25 -17.59 13.48
C ASP A 100 -7.07 -18.49 14.71
N VAL A 101 -7.72 -19.66 14.69
CA VAL A 101 -7.49 -20.75 15.64
C VAL A 101 -6.49 -21.75 15.04
N ALA A 102 -5.44 -22.07 15.79
CA ALA A 102 -4.53 -23.18 15.52
C ALA A 102 -4.79 -24.32 16.51
N TRP A 103 -5.10 -25.52 16.00
CA TRP A 103 -5.34 -26.70 16.82
C TRP A 103 -4.02 -27.34 17.27
N LEU A 104 -3.94 -27.79 18.52
CA LEU A 104 -2.73 -28.38 19.14
C LEU A 104 -2.98 -29.76 19.75
N ALA A 105 -4.24 -30.19 19.75
CA ALA A 105 -4.69 -31.50 20.19
C ALA A 105 -6.03 -31.83 19.50
N PRO A 106 -6.51 -33.08 19.62
CA PRO A 106 -7.86 -33.44 19.20
C PRO A 106 -8.93 -32.58 19.88
N LEU A 107 -10.02 -32.32 19.17
CA LEU A 107 -11.17 -31.58 19.68
C LEU A 107 -11.71 -32.24 20.95
N PRO A 108 -11.93 -31.47 22.04
CA PRO A 108 -12.57 -32.02 23.23
C PRO A 108 -14.01 -32.46 22.90
N PRO A 109 -14.52 -33.52 23.54
CA PRO A 109 -15.91 -33.92 23.36
C PRO A 109 -16.86 -32.82 23.85
N ALA A 110 -17.89 -32.53 23.06
CA ALA A 110 -18.92 -31.57 23.46
C ALA A 110 -19.77 -32.14 24.62
N GLY A 111 -20.10 -31.30 25.60
CA GLY A 111 -21.03 -31.63 26.68
C GLY A 111 -22.44 -31.92 26.17
N ALA A 112 -23.29 -32.54 26.99
CA ALA A 112 -24.65 -32.96 26.59
C ALA A 112 -25.61 -31.81 26.24
N GLY A 113 -25.28 -30.57 26.64
CA GLY A 113 -26.08 -29.38 26.42
C GLY A 113 -26.33 -29.00 24.96
N ALA A 114 -27.37 -28.18 24.75
CA ALA A 114 -27.71 -27.65 23.42
C ALA A 114 -26.76 -26.54 22.95
N VAL A 115 -26.14 -25.81 23.88
CA VAL A 115 -25.11 -24.78 23.60
C VAL A 115 -23.88 -25.01 24.46
N GLY A 116 -22.70 -24.80 23.87
CA GLY A 116 -21.42 -24.78 24.59
C GLY A 116 -20.67 -23.49 24.28
N VAL A 117 -20.21 -22.77 25.30
CA VAL A 117 -19.50 -21.49 25.13
C VAL A 117 -18.11 -21.55 25.76
N SER A 118 -17.15 -20.82 25.19
CA SER A 118 -15.82 -20.67 25.75
C SER A 118 -15.75 -19.41 26.62
N PRO A 119 -15.30 -19.50 27.89
CA PRO A 119 -15.06 -18.31 28.72
C PRO A 119 -13.99 -17.38 28.11
N CYS A 120 -14.18 -16.05 28.21
CA CYS A 120 -13.16 -15.08 27.79
C CYS A 120 -11.89 -15.21 28.63
N LEU A 121 -12.01 -15.54 29.93
CA LEU A 121 -10.91 -15.54 30.92
C LEU A 121 -10.18 -14.19 30.95
N CYS A 122 -10.98 -13.13 30.95
CA CYS A 122 -10.53 -11.75 30.89
C CYS A 122 -10.87 -11.03 32.20
N ARG A 123 -10.22 -9.91 32.52
CA ARG A 123 -10.61 -9.10 33.70
C ARG A 123 -12.04 -8.59 33.56
N ASP A 124 -12.74 -8.35 34.67
CA ASP A 124 -14.11 -7.82 34.73
C ASP A 124 -14.33 -6.62 33.81
N ARG A 125 -13.39 -5.67 33.74
CA ARG A 125 -13.50 -4.49 32.85
C ARG A 125 -13.55 -4.86 31.36
N VAL A 126 -12.84 -5.92 30.97
CA VAL A 126 -12.76 -6.42 29.60
C VAL A 126 -14.03 -7.20 29.28
N GLU A 127 -14.49 -8.07 30.19
CA GLU A 127 -15.76 -8.80 30.05
C GLU A 127 -16.99 -7.88 30.05
N ALA A 128 -16.98 -6.83 30.88
CA ALA A 128 -18.00 -5.78 30.86
C ALA A 128 -18.09 -5.10 29.48
N THR A 129 -16.98 -5.02 28.75
CA THR A 129 -16.95 -4.43 27.41
C THR A 129 -17.35 -5.45 26.33
N TYR A 130 -16.76 -6.65 26.34
CA TYR A 130 -16.81 -7.58 25.21
C TYR A 130 -17.73 -8.80 25.40
N GLY A 131 -18.09 -9.11 26.64
CA GLY A 131 -18.80 -10.34 26.99
C GLY A 131 -17.95 -11.29 27.84
N ALA A 132 -18.60 -12.09 28.69
CA ALA A 132 -17.99 -13.15 29.49
C ALA A 132 -17.54 -14.36 28.65
N TYR A 133 -18.06 -14.48 27.42
CA TYR A 133 -17.76 -15.59 26.51
C TYR A 133 -17.11 -15.08 25.22
N ASN A 134 -16.27 -15.91 24.61
CA ASN A 134 -15.66 -15.63 23.32
C ASN A 134 -16.54 -16.11 22.15
N GLY A 135 -16.78 -15.24 21.17
CA GLY A 135 -17.62 -15.53 20.01
C GLY A 135 -16.94 -16.36 18.91
N GLY A 136 -15.66 -16.64 19.08
CA GLY A 136 -14.83 -17.44 18.19
C GLY A 136 -14.73 -18.92 18.57
N HIS A 137 -15.45 -19.38 19.61
CA HIS A 137 -15.50 -20.79 19.98
C HIS A 137 -16.85 -21.16 20.61
N VAL A 138 -17.83 -21.51 19.76
CA VAL A 138 -19.23 -21.70 20.18
C VAL A 138 -19.82 -22.98 19.58
N PHE A 139 -20.44 -23.81 20.40
CA PHE A 139 -21.11 -25.04 20.00
C PHE A 139 -22.63 -24.89 20.03
N ALA A 140 -23.32 -25.46 19.05
CA ALA A 140 -24.78 -25.55 19.03
C ALA A 140 -25.25 -26.91 18.51
N ARG A 141 -26.31 -27.46 19.08
CA ARG A 141 -26.96 -28.70 18.60
C ARG A 141 -28.18 -28.47 17.71
N THR A 142 -28.78 -27.29 17.80
CA THR A 142 -30.05 -27.00 17.12
C THR A 142 -30.04 -25.61 16.49
N THR A 143 -30.84 -25.43 15.45
CA THR A 143 -31.04 -24.12 14.82
C THR A 143 -31.74 -23.13 15.76
N GLY A 144 -32.54 -23.61 16.72
CA GLY A 144 -33.16 -22.76 17.74
C GLY A 144 -32.14 -21.98 18.60
N VAL A 145 -30.99 -22.57 18.92
CA VAL A 145 -29.89 -21.85 19.61
C VAL A 145 -29.33 -20.74 18.71
N LEU A 146 -29.22 -20.98 17.40
CA LEU A 146 -28.73 -20.00 16.43
C LEU A 146 -29.72 -18.84 16.25
N ASP A 147 -31.03 -19.12 16.27
CA ASP A 147 -32.07 -18.10 16.20
C ASP A 147 -32.12 -17.24 17.45
N LEU A 148 -31.97 -17.85 18.62
CA LEU A 148 -31.79 -17.12 19.88
C LEU A 148 -30.57 -16.21 19.82
N TRP A 149 -29.43 -16.70 19.34
CA TRP A 149 -28.21 -15.90 19.20
C TRP A 149 -28.41 -14.70 18.27
N ARG A 150 -29.09 -14.88 17.13
CA ARG A 150 -29.44 -13.77 16.23
C ARG A 150 -30.34 -12.74 16.91
N SER A 151 -31.35 -13.20 17.65
CA SER A 151 -32.27 -12.32 18.39
C SER A 151 -31.54 -11.50 19.44
N ALA A 152 -30.74 -12.15 20.30
CA ALA A 152 -29.97 -11.52 21.36
C ALA A 152 -28.93 -10.52 20.82
N THR A 153 -28.33 -10.80 19.65
CA THR A 153 -27.35 -9.90 19.01
C THR A 153 -27.91 -8.51 18.73
N SER A 154 -29.22 -8.37 18.47
CA SER A 154 -29.86 -7.07 18.25
C SER A 154 -29.83 -6.13 19.47
N ARG A 155 -29.71 -6.71 20.68
CA ARG A 155 -29.65 -6.00 21.97
C ARG A 155 -28.24 -5.97 22.57
N SER A 156 -27.28 -6.61 21.90
CA SER A 156 -25.95 -6.81 22.44
C SER A 156 -25.14 -5.51 22.51
N ARG A 157 -24.41 -5.35 23.62
CA ARG A 157 -23.46 -4.25 23.82
C ARG A 157 -22.19 -4.38 22.98
N TYR A 158 -21.85 -5.60 22.57
CA TYR A 158 -20.66 -5.86 21.77
C TYR A 158 -20.91 -6.96 20.74
N MET A 159 -21.47 -6.52 19.61
CA MET A 159 -21.68 -7.34 18.42
C MET A 159 -22.39 -8.66 18.76
N GLU A 160 -22.06 -9.75 18.10
CA GLU A 160 -22.57 -11.09 18.40
C GLU A 160 -21.99 -11.70 19.68
N GLN A 161 -20.80 -11.26 20.13
CA GLN A 161 -20.09 -11.91 21.24
C GLN A 161 -20.77 -11.71 22.59
N ALA A 162 -21.11 -10.47 22.97
CA ALA A 162 -21.76 -10.23 24.27
C ALA A 162 -23.20 -10.80 24.33
N ALA A 163 -23.83 -11.10 23.19
CA ALA A 163 -25.12 -11.79 23.15
C ALA A 163 -25.06 -13.22 23.68
N LEU A 164 -23.87 -13.85 23.71
CA LEU A 164 -23.71 -15.22 24.20
C LEU A 164 -24.04 -15.36 25.69
N GLU A 165 -23.97 -14.28 26.46
CA GLU A 165 -24.39 -14.29 27.88
C GLU A 165 -25.88 -14.62 28.03
N GLU A 166 -26.70 -13.98 27.19
CA GLU A 166 -28.15 -14.23 27.14
C GLU A 166 -28.42 -15.64 26.58
N VAL A 167 -27.75 -16.02 25.48
CA VAL A 167 -27.89 -17.36 24.88
C VAL A 167 -27.57 -18.46 25.90
N TYR A 168 -26.49 -18.30 26.66
CA TYR A 168 -26.09 -19.25 27.69
C TYR A 168 -27.11 -19.32 28.82
N ALA A 169 -27.59 -18.17 29.31
CA ALA A 169 -28.54 -18.11 30.41
C ALA A 169 -29.92 -18.70 30.05
N GLU A 170 -30.37 -18.51 28.81
CA GLU A 170 -31.68 -18.97 28.35
C GLU A 170 -31.69 -20.42 27.82
N THR A 171 -30.52 -21.01 27.56
CA THR A 171 -30.44 -22.38 27.04
C THR A 171 -30.27 -23.41 28.16
N ALA A 172 -31.31 -24.19 28.42
CA ALA A 172 -31.27 -25.27 29.40
C ALA A 172 -30.13 -26.27 29.10
N GLY A 173 -29.34 -26.57 30.13
CA GLY A 173 -28.20 -27.49 30.03
C GLY A 173 -27.00 -26.94 29.28
N ALA A 174 -26.91 -25.61 29.05
CA ALA A 174 -25.70 -24.98 28.53
C ALA A 174 -24.44 -25.41 29.30
N PHE A 175 -23.31 -25.52 28.62
CA PHE A 175 -22.04 -25.93 29.23
C PHE A 175 -20.88 -25.00 28.85
N LEU A 176 -19.82 -25.02 29.66
CA LEU A 176 -18.58 -24.32 29.38
C LEU A 176 -17.57 -25.28 28.76
N TRP A 177 -16.88 -24.82 27.72
CA TRP A 177 -15.71 -25.51 27.19
C TRP A 177 -14.55 -25.47 28.20
N ASP A 178 -13.67 -26.47 28.12
CA ASP A 178 -12.39 -26.43 28.84
C ASP A 178 -11.63 -25.16 28.42
N ALA A 179 -11.10 -24.40 29.38
CA ALA A 179 -10.34 -23.18 29.15
C ALA A 179 -9.19 -23.34 28.14
N ARG A 180 -8.64 -24.55 28.01
CA ARG A 180 -7.54 -24.89 27.09
C ARG A 180 -8.00 -25.06 25.64
N ALA A 181 -9.31 -25.13 25.41
CA ALA A 181 -9.91 -25.30 24.09
C ALA A 181 -9.88 -24.04 23.22
N ASN A 182 -9.64 -22.87 23.81
CA ASN A 182 -9.66 -21.58 23.13
C ASN A 182 -8.83 -20.54 23.89
N VAL A 183 -7.50 -20.75 23.97
CA VAL A 183 -6.63 -19.78 24.65
C VAL A 183 -6.31 -18.63 23.70
N GLU A 184 -6.84 -17.47 24.02
CA GLU A 184 -6.68 -16.24 23.25
C GLU A 184 -5.44 -15.46 23.63
N TRP A 185 -4.95 -14.65 22.70
CA TRP A 185 -3.89 -13.68 22.99
C TRP A 185 -4.26 -12.73 24.16
N LEU A 186 -5.56 -12.50 24.42
CA LEU A 186 -6.07 -11.75 25.57
C LEU A 186 -5.77 -12.44 26.90
N ASN A 187 -5.76 -13.77 26.92
CA ASN A 187 -5.44 -14.56 28.12
C ASN A 187 -3.95 -14.51 28.43
N VAL A 188 -3.12 -14.21 27.43
CA VAL A 188 -1.67 -14.22 27.57
C VAL A 188 -1.16 -12.89 28.12
N VAL A 189 -1.80 -11.75 27.79
CA VAL A 189 -1.30 -10.43 28.21
C VAL A 189 -1.84 -9.97 29.57
N ALA A 190 -0.93 -9.50 30.43
CA ALA A 190 -1.26 -8.99 31.77
C ALA A 190 -2.39 -7.95 31.81
N SER A 191 -2.48 -7.10 30.79
CA SER A 191 -3.49 -6.03 30.74
C SER A 191 -4.92 -6.53 30.55
N HIS A 192 -5.11 -7.79 30.13
CA HIS A 192 -6.41 -8.37 29.81
C HIS A 192 -6.71 -9.68 30.55
N SER A 193 -5.69 -10.48 30.91
CA SER A 193 -5.85 -11.74 31.64
C SER A 193 -6.65 -11.58 32.94
N VAL A 194 -7.48 -12.57 33.26
CA VAL A 194 -8.40 -12.56 34.41
C VAL A 194 -7.74 -12.21 35.75
N ASP A 195 -6.56 -12.74 36.04
CA ASP A 195 -5.82 -12.47 37.28
C ASP A 195 -4.82 -11.30 37.15
N GLY A 196 -4.72 -10.76 35.94
CA GLY A 196 -3.87 -9.64 35.62
C GLY A 196 -2.37 -9.92 35.49
N ARG A 197 -1.96 -11.20 35.42
CA ARG A 197 -0.59 -11.61 35.20
C ARG A 197 -0.30 -11.83 33.72
N ASP A 198 0.96 -11.66 33.34
CA ASP A 198 1.43 -12.00 32.00
C ASP A 198 1.61 -13.53 31.94
N HIS A 199 0.74 -14.19 31.17
CA HIS A 199 0.75 -15.64 31.01
C HIS A 199 1.56 -16.07 29.77
N ALA A 200 2.33 -15.18 29.16
CA ALA A 200 3.26 -15.55 28.08
C ALA A 200 4.26 -16.61 28.52
N ALA A 201 4.79 -16.49 29.74
CA ALA A 201 5.73 -17.45 30.30
C ALA A 201 5.09 -18.80 30.65
N ASP A 202 3.75 -18.85 30.74
CA ASP A 202 3.02 -20.09 31.01
C ASP A 202 2.80 -20.93 29.74
N LEU A 203 3.10 -20.39 28.55
CA LEU A 203 3.12 -21.13 27.28
C LEU A 203 4.45 -21.86 27.14
N VAL A 204 4.46 -23.15 27.46
CA VAL A 204 5.66 -23.97 27.44
C VAL A 204 5.51 -25.06 26.39
N ALA A 205 6.37 -25.04 25.39
CA ALA A 205 6.53 -26.15 24.46
C ALA A 205 7.33 -27.28 25.12
N ASP A 206 6.80 -28.49 25.07
CA ASP A 206 7.46 -29.73 25.51
C ASP A 206 7.29 -30.78 24.41
N GLY A 207 8.32 -30.89 23.57
CA GLY A 207 8.34 -31.73 22.38
C GLY A 207 7.19 -31.38 21.43
N ASP A 208 6.31 -32.35 21.18
CA ASP A 208 5.17 -32.19 20.28
C ASP A 208 3.97 -31.47 20.90
N THR A 209 4.05 -31.09 22.18
CA THR A 209 2.92 -30.52 22.91
C THR A 209 3.21 -29.11 23.40
N VAL A 210 2.16 -28.31 23.54
CA VAL A 210 2.21 -27.03 24.23
C VAL A 210 1.41 -27.16 25.52
N ALA A 211 1.96 -26.70 26.62
CA ALA A 211 1.25 -26.51 27.88
C ALA A 211 0.93 -25.03 28.08
N TRP A 212 -0.23 -24.76 28.67
CA TRP A 212 -0.62 -23.45 29.20
C TRP A 212 -1.07 -23.64 30.64
N LEU A 213 -0.50 -22.87 31.57
CA LEU A 213 -0.73 -23.01 33.02
C LEU A 213 -0.49 -24.45 33.51
N GLY A 214 0.59 -25.07 33.00
CA GLY A 214 0.99 -26.44 33.35
C GLY A 214 0.08 -27.54 32.81
N ARG A 215 -0.90 -27.23 31.95
CA ARG A 215 -1.82 -28.20 31.36
C ARG A 215 -1.71 -28.18 29.84
N ARG A 216 -1.82 -29.35 29.20
CA ARG A 216 -1.80 -29.46 27.74
C ARG A 216 -2.84 -28.55 27.10
N LEU A 217 -2.37 -27.62 26.27
CA LEU A 217 -3.14 -26.71 25.44
C LEU A 217 -3.82 -27.47 24.30
N LEU A 218 -5.08 -27.16 24.01
CA LEU A 218 -5.84 -27.84 22.94
C LEU A 218 -5.94 -26.98 21.68
N SER A 219 -6.08 -25.66 21.82
CA SER A 219 -5.98 -24.73 20.70
C SER A 219 -5.46 -23.36 21.15
N ALA A 220 -4.84 -22.65 20.22
CA ALA A 220 -4.42 -21.27 20.38
C ALA A 220 -5.22 -20.38 19.43
N HIS A 221 -5.85 -19.33 19.96
CA HIS A 221 -6.66 -18.37 19.22
C HIS A 221 -5.91 -17.04 19.12
N ALA A 222 -5.20 -16.88 18.01
CA ALA A 222 -4.44 -15.68 17.72
C ALA A 222 -4.23 -15.54 16.21
N HIS A 223 -4.30 -14.30 15.72
CA HIS A 223 -3.87 -13.92 14.37
C HIS A 223 -2.35 -14.12 14.20
N VAL A 224 -1.91 -15.37 14.16
CA VAL A 224 -0.51 -15.76 14.14
C VAL A 224 0.15 -15.49 12.80
N VAL A 225 -0.64 -15.39 11.73
CA VAL A 225 -0.15 -14.91 10.44
C VAL A 225 0.03 -13.38 10.53
N PRO A 226 1.26 -12.86 10.35
CA PRO A 226 1.51 -11.43 10.45
C PRO A 226 0.68 -10.66 9.43
N THR A 227 0.02 -9.59 9.90
CA THR A 227 -0.67 -8.64 9.01
C THR A 227 -0.22 -7.22 9.31
N ALA A 228 -0.18 -6.36 8.29
CA ALA A 228 0.25 -4.96 8.44
C ALA A 228 -0.63 -4.16 9.43
N ASN A 229 -1.85 -4.64 9.71
CA ASN A 229 -2.82 -3.95 10.58
C ASN A 229 -2.87 -4.51 12.01
N GLN A 230 -1.94 -5.39 12.39
CA GLN A 230 -1.97 -6.01 13.71
C GLN A 230 -1.66 -4.99 14.82
N PRO A 231 -2.56 -4.74 15.80
CA PRO A 231 -2.34 -3.77 16.85
C PRO A 231 -1.10 -4.08 17.71
N ALA A 232 -0.44 -3.03 18.20
CA ALA A 232 0.78 -3.16 18.99
C ALA A 232 0.64 -4.03 20.24
N PHE A 233 -0.54 -4.04 20.87
CA PHE A 233 -0.82 -4.87 22.03
C PHE A 233 -0.91 -6.36 21.68
N GLN A 234 -1.43 -6.74 20.51
CA GLN A 234 -1.46 -8.14 20.07
C GLN A 234 -0.05 -8.65 19.81
N ARG A 235 0.82 -7.81 19.23
CA ARG A 235 2.22 -8.17 18.96
C ARG A 235 3.00 -8.62 20.20
N ARG A 236 2.61 -8.15 21.40
CA ARG A 236 3.25 -8.56 22.66
C ARG A 236 2.95 -10.01 23.04
N ALA A 237 1.71 -10.47 22.86
CA ALA A 237 1.36 -11.88 23.06
C ALA A 237 1.78 -12.77 21.89
N LEU A 238 1.84 -12.19 20.68
CA LEU A 238 2.08 -12.97 19.47
C LEU A 238 3.45 -13.65 19.45
N GLY A 239 4.50 -12.96 19.89
CA GLY A 239 5.84 -13.54 19.93
C GLY A 239 5.90 -14.85 20.73
N PRO A 240 5.51 -14.84 22.01
CA PRO A 240 5.42 -16.04 22.85
C PRO A 240 4.50 -17.14 22.28
N MET A 241 3.33 -16.78 21.75
CA MET A 241 2.43 -17.76 21.14
C MET A 241 3.06 -18.40 19.90
N LEU A 242 3.63 -17.60 18.99
CA LEU A 242 4.33 -18.11 17.82
C LEU A 242 5.51 -18.99 18.20
N ASP A 243 6.27 -18.61 19.22
CA ASP A 243 7.39 -19.39 19.72
C ASP A 243 6.94 -20.76 20.23
N ALA A 244 5.88 -20.81 21.04
CA ALA A 244 5.29 -22.06 21.50
C ALA A 244 4.78 -22.93 20.33
N LEU A 245 4.13 -22.33 19.34
CA LEU A 245 3.65 -23.04 18.15
C LEU A 245 4.78 -23.59 17.29
N ARG A 246 5.88 -22.85 17.14
CA ARG A 246 7.09 -23.26 16.40
C ARG A 246 7.82 -24.44 17.03
N HIS A 247 7.66 -24.61 18.34
CA HIS A 247 8.26 -25.72 19.08
C HIS A 247 7.22 -26.80 19.39
N SER A 248 6.21 -26.98 18.55
CA SER A 248 5.13 -27.95 18.78
C SER A 248 4.89 -28.82 17.56
N ALA A 249 4.01 -29.82 17.68
CA ALA A 249 3.65 -30.70 16.58
C ALA A 249 3.14 -29.96 15.33
N VAL A 250 2.67 -28.72 15.44
CA VAL A 250 2.15 -27.96 14.28
C VAL A 250 3.18 -27.10 13.56
N GLU A 251 4.46 -27.16 13.94
CA GLU A 251 5.54 -26.44 13.22
C GLU A 251 5.51 -26.72 11.70
N PRO A 252 5.37 -27.97 11.22
CA PRO A 252 5.32 -28.22 9.78
C PRO A 252 4.12 -27.54 9.09
N ASP A 253 2.99 -27.40 9.81
CA ASP A 253 1.78 -26.77 9.29
C ASP A 253 1.89 -25.23 9.25
N LEU A 254 2.56 -24.63 10.25
CA LEU A 254 2.95 -23.22 10.23
C LEU A 254 3.84 -22.95 9.02
N CYS A 255 4.90 -23.75 8.85
CA CYS A 255 5.85 -23.59 7.78
C CYS A 255 5.24 -23.76 6.39
N ALA A 256 4.37 -24.75 6.23
CA ALA A 256 3.66 -24.99 4.98
C ALA A 256 2.56 -23.95 4.69
N THR A 257 2.20 -23.11 5.67
CA THR A 257 1.25 -22.01 5.49
C THR A 257 1.97 -20.72 5.11
N HIS A 258 3.06 -20.39 5.82
CA HIS A 258 3.79 -19.15 5.57
C HIS A 258 5.24 -19.26 6.05
N HIS A 259 6.19 -19.09 5.12
CA HIS A 259 7.63 -19.24 5.40
C HIS A 259 8.16 -18.36 6.56
N LEU A 260 7.65 -17.13 6.75
CA LEU A 260 8.05 -16.29 7.91
C LEU A 260 7.62 -16.85 9.28
N LEU A 261 6.71 -17.84 9.29
CA LEU A 261 6.31 -18.52 10.52
C LEU A 261 7.31 -19.59 10.94
N CYS A 262 8.27 -19.97 10.11
CA CYS A 262 9.36 -20.87 10.50
C CYS A 262 10.42 -20.14 11.32
N ALA A 263 10.92 -20.77 12.38
CA ALA A 263 12.13 -20.32 13.07
C ALA A 263 13.34 -21.09 12.52
N GLY A 264 14.30 -20.41 11.90
CA GLY A 264 15.68 -20.89 11.77
C GLY A 264 15.94 -22.24 11.06
N ALA A 265 14.91 -22.97 10.61
CA ALA A 265 15.06 -24.20 9.87
C ALA A 265 15.33 -23.89 8.39
N ARG A 266 16.16 -24.74 7.77
CA ARG A 266 16.48 -24.69 6.33
C ARG A 266 15.21 -24.38 5.51
N PRO A 267 15.28 -23.55 4.46
CA PRO A 267 14.12 -23.17 3.66
C PRO A 267 13.30 -24.41 3.32
N CYS A 268 12.08 -24.48 3.85
CA CYS A 268 11.18 -25.57 3.52
C CYS A 268 10.92 -25.52 2.01
N ALA A 269 10.91 -26.68 1.36
CA ALA A 269 10.39 -26.76 0.00
C ALA A 269 8.98 -26.15 0.00
N PRO A 270 8.69 -25.21 -0.90
CA PRO A 270 7.44 -24.47 -0.88
C PRO A 270 6.25 -25.41 -1.04
N ALA A 271 5.09 -24.99 -0.56
CA ALA A 271 3.83 -25.67 -0.80
C ALA A 271 3.51 -25.67 -2.31
N ASP A 272 3.90 -26.73 -3.01
CA ASP A 272 3.80 -26.97 -4.46
C ASP A 272 2.42 -26.72 -5.10
N TRP A 273 1.37 -26.56 -4.30
CA TRP A 273 -0.02 -26.55 -4.75
C TRP A 273 -0.69 -25.17 -4.67
N LEU A 274 -0.04 -24.16 -4.07
CA LEU A 274 -0.64 -22.82 -3.98
C LEU A 274 -0.40 -21.98 -5.25
N PHE A 275 0.58 -22.33 -6.09
CA PHE A 275 0.96 -21.52 -7.26
C PHE A 275 1.36 -22.38 -8.47
N ASP A 276 0.74 -22.13 -9.63
CA ASP A 276 1.04 -22.76 -10.92
C ASP A 276 2.51 -22.52 -11.31
N ARG A 277 3.27 -23.60 -11.52
CA ARG A 277 4.74 -23.61 -11.71
C ARG A 277 5.16 -23.03 -13.06
N ARG A 278 5.11 -21.70 -13.21
CA ARG A 278 5.85 -21.01 -14.29
C ARG A 278 7.15 -20.43 -13.73
N ASN A 279 8.26 -20.55 -14.45
CA ASN A 279 9.54 -19.94 -14.07
C ASN A 279 9.37 -18.42 -14.03
N VAL A 280 9.50 -17.83 -12.85
CA VAL A 280 9.36 -16.39 -12.61
C VAL A 280 10.74 -15.85 -12.23
N THR A 281 11.25 -14.87 -12.98
CA THR A 281 12.47 -14.13 -12.60
C THR A 281 12.07 -13.00 -11.66
N VAL A 282 12.70 -12.88 -10.49
CA VAL A 282 12.43 -11.77 -9.56
C VAL A 282 13.57 -10.75 -9.61
N HIS A 283 13.24 -9.49 -9.85
CA HIS A 283 14.19 -8.37 -9.89
C HIS A 283 13.93 -7.43 -8.72
N VAL A 284 14.92 -7.18 -7.86
CA VAL A 284 14.75 -6.33 -6.67
C VAL A 284 15.55 -5.04 -6.81
N ALA A 285 14.89 -3.89 -6.65
CA ALA A 285 15.55 -2.59 -6.57
C ALA A 285 15.29 -1.94 -5.20
N THR A 286 16.35 -1.47 -4.54
CA THR A 286 16.27 -0.75 -3.26
C THR A 286 16.65 0.70 -3.45
N PHE A 287 15.83 1.60 -2.93
CA PHE A 287 16.07 3.04 -3.00
C PHE A 287 16.29 3.60 -1.60
N ALA A 288 17.38 4.34 -1.41
CA ALA A 288 17.64 5.12 -0.21
C ALA A 288 17.31 6.59 -0.52
N PRO A 289 16.18 7.15 -0.03
CA PRO A 289 15.94 8.58 -0.09
C PRO A 289 16.80 9.25 0.97
N GLY A 290 17.28 10.46 0.66
CA GLY A 290 17.72 11.35 1.72
C GLY A 290 16.56 12.18 2.29
N HIS A 291 16.81 12.82 3.43
CA HIS A 291 15.82 13.49 4.29
C HIS A 291 15.27 14.85 3.77
N GLY A 292 13.97 14.98 3.46
CA GLY A 292 13.39 16.26 3.02
C GLY A 292 11.90 16.45 3.34
N ASN A 293 11.43 17.70 3.30
CA ASN A 293 10.05 18.13 3.59
C ASN A 293 9.08 17.92 2.38
N ALA A 294 7.80 18.28 2.52
CA ALA A 294 6.74 17.92 1.57
C ALA A 294 6.94 18.38 0.11
N ALA A 295 7.61 19.52 -0.13
CA ALA A 295 8.00 19.90 -1.50
C ALA A 295 9.21 19.09 -1.98
N THR A 296 10.15 18.78 -1.07
CA THR A 296 11.29 17.87 -1.30
C THR A 296 10.84 16.43 -1.58
N ASN A 297 9.75 15.95 -0.98
CA ASN A 297 9.23 14.59 -1.17
C ASN A 297 8.80 14.32 -2.62
N TYR A 298 8.28 15.33 -3.33
CA TYR A 298 7.93 15.16 -4.74
C TYR A 298 9.18 15.11 -5.63
N TYR A 299 10.22 15.89 -5.31
CA TYR A 299 11.49 15.88 -6.05
C TYR A 299 12.28 14.60 -5.82
N HIS A 300 12.31 14.10 -4.59
CA HIS A 300 12.86 12.79 -4.26
C HIS A 300 12.06 11.67 -4.91
N PHE A 301 10.73 11.78 -4.94
CA PHE A 301 9.92 10.81 -5.67
C PHE A 301 10.23 10.85 -7.18
N PHE A 302 10.27 12.02 -7.82
CA PHE A 302 10.47 12.08 -9.26
C PHE A 302 11.92 11.73 -9.68
N TYR A 303 12.92 12.40 -9.10
CA TYR A 303 14.34 12.21 -9.48
C TYR A 303 15.05 11.13 -8.68
N GLY A 304 14.65 10.90 -7.44
CA GLY A 304 15.25 9.87 -6.57
C GLY A 304 14.63 8.49 -6.73
N LEU A 305 13.38 8.38 -7.21
CA LEU A 305 12.69 7.11 -7.38
C LEU A 305 12.22 6.87 -8.82
N LEU A 306 11.40 7.75 -9.37
CA LEU A 306 10.71 7.51 -10.64
C LEU A 306 11.65 7.44 -11.85
N VAL A 307 12.50 8.46 -12.05
CA VAL A 307 13.47 8.47 -13.16
C VAL A 307 14.43 7.28 -13.06
N PRO A 308 15.03 6.98 -11.89
CA PRO A 308 15.83 5.77 -11.71
C PRO A 308 15.07 4.47 -12.00
N VAL A 309 13.83 4.32 -11.52
CA VAL A 309 13.02 3.11 -11.78
C VAL A 309 12.70 2.96 -13.27
N LEU A 310 12.24 4.01 -13.94
CA LEU A 310 11.93 3.93 -15.37
C LEU A 310 13.17 3.66 -16.21
N HIS A 311 14.30 4.32 -15.89
CA HIS A 311 15.56 4.06 -16.55
C HIS A 311 16.04 2.62 -16.32
N TRP A 312 15.96 2.14 -15.07
CA TRP A 312 16.31 0.76 -14.73
C TRP A 312 15.42 -0.25 -15.46
N LEU A 313 14.10 -0.03 -15.52
CA LEU A 313 13.18 -0.90 -16.27
C LEU A 313 13.49 -0.93 -17.77
N GLU A 314 13.96 0.18 -18.34
CA GLU A 314 14.40 0.26 -19.73
C GLU A 314 15.70 -0.49 -20.00
N GLU A 315 16.65 -0.43 -19.07
CA GLU A 315 17.90 -1.21 -19.13
C GLU A 315 17.63 -2.70 -18.92
N LEU A 316 16.76 -3.03 -17.95
CA LEU A 316 16.45 -4.39 -17.52
C LEU A 316 15.62 -5.16 -18.55
N ARG A 317 14.69 -4.48 -19.24
CA ARG A 317 13.76 -5.07 -20.22
C ARG A 317 13.06 -6.33 -19.70
N PRO A 318 12.30 -6.24 -18.59
CA PRO A 318 11.66 -7.41 -17.98
C PRO A 318 10.69 -8.11 -18.94
N ARG A 319 10.68 -9.44 -18.89
CA ARG A 319 9.86 -10.31 -19.75
C ARG A 319 8.48 -10.57 -19.12
N PRO A 320 7.46 -10.95 -19.91
CA PRO A 320 6.17 -11.34 -19.36
C PRO A 320 6.30 -12.49 -18.34
N GLY A 321 5.87 -12.24 -17.10
CA GLY A 321 5.98 -13.19 -16.00
C GLY A 321 7.16 -12.95 -15.07
N ASP A 322 7.99 -11.94 -15.33
CA ASP A 322 8.98 -11.47 -14.35
C ASP A 322 8.29 -10.69 -13.21
N VAL A 323 8.83 -10.79 -12.00
CA VAL A 323 8.38 -10.05 -10.81
C VAL A 323 9.39 -8.95 -10.54
N VAL A 324 8.92 -7.74 -10.24
CA VAL A 324 9.78 -6.62 -9.87
C VAL A 324 9.41 -6.17 -8.47
N VAL A 325 10.38 -6.09 -7.57
CA VAL A 325 10.18 -5.72 -6.16
C VAL A 325 10.89 -4.39 -5.93
N LEU A 326 10.16 -3.42 -5.38
CA LEU A 326 10.73 -2.14 -4.97
C LEU A 326 10.80 -2.12 -3.44
N ASN A 327 11.99 -1.89 -2.91
CA ASN A 327 12.21 -1.73 -1.47
C ASN A 327 12.21 -0.24 -1.14
N GLU A 328 11.24 0.18 -0.32
CA GLU A 328 11.02 1.57 0.06
C GLU A 328 11.23 1.74 1.58
N PRO A 329 11.89 2.82 2.01
CA PRO A 329 12.00 3.11 3.42
C PRO A 329 10.73 3.81 3.95
N PRO A 330 10.50 3.70 5.27
CA PRO A 330 9.21 4.00 5.91
C PRO A 330 8.73 5.46 5.82
N PHE A 331 9.56 6.40 5.37
CA PHE A 331 9.23 7.83 5.33
C PHE A 331 8.30 8.27 4.18
N HIS A 332 7.94 7.40 3.23
CA HIS A 332 7.13 7.75 2.04
C HIS A 332 5.73 7.11 1.98
N ARG A 333 5.19 6.65 3.11
CA ARG A 333 3.87 5.97 3.20
C ARG A 333 2.77 6.69 2.41
N GLY A 334 2.31 6.05 1.32
CA GLY A 334 1.08 6.40 0.58
C GLY A 334 1.26 7.11 -0.77
N ALA A 335 2.41 7.71 -1.07
CA ALA A 335 2.64 8.39 -2.35
C ALA A 335 2.91 7.38 -3.49
N THR A 336 3.78 6.43 -3.24
CA THR A 336 4.20 5.37 -4.18
C THR A 336 3.07 4.41 -4.52
N HIS A 337 2.26 3.98 -3.54
CA HIS A 337 1.11 3.09 -3.80
C HIS A 337 0.09 3.64 -4.82
N ARG A 338 -0.04 4.97 -4.98
CA ARG A 338 -0.98 5.58 -5.93
C ARG A 338 -0.40 5.75 -7.34
N PHE A 339 0.87 6.14 -7.44
CA PHE A 339 1.51 6.37 -8.74
C PHE A 339 2.06 5.08 -9.35
N LEU A 340 2.44 4.09 -8.56
CA LEU A 340 3.17 2.91 -9.04
C LEU A 340 2.39 2.02 -10.03
N PRO A 341 1.08 1.75 -9.84
CA PRO A 341 0.26 1.07 -10.85
C PRO A 341 0.06 1.91 -12.12
N GLN A 342 0.19 3.24 -12.02
CA GLN A 342 0.23 4.10 -13.20
C GLN A 342 1.58 3.93 -13.88
N LEU A 343 2.70 4.03 -13.17
CA LEU A 343 4.07 3.90 -13.71
C LEU A 343 4.33 2.64 -14.53
N LEU A 344 3.76 1.50 -14.18
CA LEU A 344 3.90 0.25 -14.96
C LEU A 344 2.99 0.21 -16.20
N ARG A 345 1.76 0.73 -16.10
CA ARG A 345 0.92 0.98 -17.28
C ARG A 345 1.61 1.96 -18.23
N LEU A 346 2.21 2.98 -17.66
CA LEU A 346 3.09 3.99 -18.23
C LEU A 346 4.48 3.47 -18.62
N ALA A 347 4.79 2.18 -18.49
CA ALA A 347 5.93 1.54 -19.14
C ALA A 347 5.48 0.53 -20.21
N GLY A 348 4.17 0.33 -20.40
CA GLY A 348 3.62 -0.68 -21.32
C GLY A 348 3.89 -2.10 -20.84
N ARG A 349 4.03 -2.29 -19.52
CA ARG A 349 4.42 -3.56 -18.87
C ARG A 349 3.37 -4.06 -17.87
N ASP A 350 2.14 -3.56 -17.96
CA ASP A 350 1.00 -3.97 -17.13
C ASP A 350 0.70 -5.47 -17.20
N ALA A 351 0.91 -6.09 -18.35
CA ALA A 351 0.79 -7.53 -18.53
C ALA A 351 2.05 -8.33 -18.11
N CYS A 352 3.16 -7.66 -17.80
CA CYS A 352 4.47 -8.31 -17.66
C CYS A 352 4.96 -8.46 -16.23
N VAL A 353 4.43 -7.68 -15.27
CA VAL A 353 5.09 -7.49 -13.97
C VAL A 353 4.12 -7.55 -12.79
N GLN A 354 4.35 -8.47 -11.85
CA GLN A 354 3.75 -8.47 -10.51
C GLN A 354 4.73 -7.84 -9.50
N MET A 355 4.24 -7.02 -8.57
CA MET A 355 5.12 -6.26 -7.65
C MET A 355 4.67 -6.27 -6.18
N GLY A 356 5.66 -6.18 -5.30
CA GLY A 356 5.51 -5.94 -3.85
C GLY A 356 6.40 -4.79 -3.38
N VAL A 357 5.99 -4.11 -2.31
CA VAL A 357 6.77 -3.05 -1.63
C VAL A 357 7.34 -3.60 -0.34
N VAL A 358 8.67 -3.63 -0.21
CA VAL A 358 9.38 -4.08 1.01
C VAL A 358 9.52 -2.89 1.95
N GLU A 359 9.24 -3.07 3.25
CA GLU A 359 9.68 -2.14 4.28
C GLU A 359 11.05 -2.57 4.82
N ALA A 360 12.07 -1.72 4.69
CA ALA A 360 13.35 -1.92 5.37
C ALA A 360 13.26 -1.41 6.83
N PRO A 361 13.77 -2.16 7.83
CA PRO A 361 13.82 -1.67 9.20
C PRO A 361 14.77 -0.47 9.34
N ASP A 362 14.36 0.52 10.13
CA ASP A 362 15.15 1.71 10.43
C ASP A 362 16.51 1.33 11.04
N ARG A 363 17.62 1.45 10.28
CA ARG A 363 18.96 1.75 10.81
C ARG A 363 20.00 2.06 9.71
N ASN A 364 20.75 3.13 9.96
CA ASN A 364 21.96 3.52 9.24
C ASN A 364 23.03 2.43 9.37
N GLY A 365 23.40 1.79 8.26
CA GLY A 365 24.55 0.90 8.18
C GLY A 365 24.80 0.43 6.76
N SER A 366 25.94 0.81 6.19
CA SER A 366 26.42 0.45 4.84
C SER A 366 26.70 -1.06 4.64
N GLY A 367 26.34 -1.91 5.59
CA GLY A 367 26.63 -3.34 5.64
C GLY A 367 25.41 -4.26 5.68
N ALA A 368 24.23 -3.85 5.23
CA ALA A 368 23.10 -4.78 5.11
C ALA A 368 23.34 -5.74 3.93
N ALA A 369 23.85 -6.94 4.21
CA ALA A 369 23.45 -8.12 3.47
C ALA A 369 21.93 -8.26 3.68
N ALA A 370 21.17 -8.47 2.60
CA ALA A 370 19.73 -8.59 2.62
C ALA A 370 19.29 -9.82 3.43
N ALA A 371 19.24 -9.70 4.75
CA ALA A 371 18.88 -10.83 5.62
C ALA A 371 17.39 -10.83 6.00
N HIS A 372 16.72 -9.67 6.06
CA HIS A 372 15.32 -9.63 6.42
C HIS A 372 14.55 -8.52 5.69
N VAL A 373 13.57 -8.97 4.91
CA VAL A 373 12.68 -8.22 4.02
C VAL A 373 11.26 -8.60 4.46
N THR A 374 10.45 -7.65 4.93
CA THR A 374 9.03 -7.89 5.20
C THR A 374 8.21 -7.16 4.14
N LEU A 375 7.42 -7.90 3.37
CA LEU A 375 6.66 -7.41 2.22
C LEU A 375 5.16 -7.40 2.53
N ALA A 376 4.52 -6.27 2.23
CA ALA A 376 3.10 -6.03 2.53
C ALA A 376 2.14 -6.48 1.41
N ASN A 377 2.55 -7.36 0.50
CA ASN A 377 1.66 -7.94 -0.52
C ASN A 377 1.58 -9.47 -0.36
N GLU A 378 0.40 -9.94 0.06
CA GLU A 378 0.04 -11.30 0.47
C GLU A 378 0.08 -12.38 -0.64
N PHE A 379 0.79 -12.17 -1.76
CA PHE A 379 0.59 -12.94 -3.00
C PHE A 379 1.73 -13.86 -3.46
N TRP A 380 2.86 -14.02 -2.74
CA TRP A 380 3.99 -14.81 -3.29
C TRP A 380 4.74 -15.73 -2.32
N ASP A 381 5.21 -16.84 -2.91
CA ASP A 381 6.16 -17.84 -2.42
C ASP A 381 7.61 -17.35 -2.62
N TRP A 382 8.41 -17.45 -1.55
CA TRP A 382 9.77 -16.89 -1.42
C TRP A 382 10.90 -17.89 -1.67
N SER A 383 10.58 -19.18 -1.78
CA SER A 383 11.56 -20.27 -1.91
C SER A 383 12.44 -20.21 -3.17
N ARG A 384 12.04 -19.43 -4.18
CA ARG A 384 12.81 -19.24 -5.42
C ARG A 384 13.94 -18.21 -5.33
N LEU A 385 13.98 -17.41 -4.27
CA LEU A 385 15.05 -16.44 -4.02
C LEU A 385 16.21 -17.03 -3.20
N ASP A 386 15.96 -18.13 -2.46
CA ASP A 386 16.98 -18.81 -1.65
C ASP A 386 17.88 -19.75 -2.47
N ASP A 387 17.50 -20.05 -3.72
CA ASP A 387 18.43 -20.68 -4.66
C ASP A 387 19.35 -19.59 -5.23
N ALA A 388 20.46 -19.33 -4.53
CA ALA A 388 21.46 -18.33 -4.89
C ALA A 388 22.02 -18.49 -6.33
N ALA A 389 21.77 -19.64 -6.97
CA ALA A 389 22.07 -19.89 -8.38
C ALA A 389 21.02 -19.31 -9.37
N ALA A 390 19.76 -19.11 -8.94
CA ALA A 390 18.68 -18.59 -9.77
C ALA A 390 18.58 -17.06 -9.77
N ALA A 391 19.03 -16.40 -8.69
CA ALA A 391 19.15 -14.94 -8.62
C ALA A 391 20.38 -14.47 -9.42
N ARG A 392 20.24 -14.29 -10.73
CA ARG A 392 21.28 -13.63 -11.53
C ARG A 392 21.36 -12.15 -11.12
N TYR A 393 22.39 -11.84 -10.32
CA TYR A 393 22.92 -10.51 -10.03
C TYR A 393 21.98 -9.54 -9.28
N THR A 394 22.17 -9.45 -7.97
CA THR A 394 21.98 -8.19 -7.23
C THR A 394 23.14 -7.25 -7.56
N ARG A 395 23.04 -6.50 -8.67
CA ARG A 395 23.89 -5.32 -8.83
C ARG A 395 23.36 -4.27 -7.87
N ARG A 396 24.13 -3.92 -6.82
CA ARG A 396 23.88 -2.69 -6.09
C ARG A 396 23.92 -1.57 -7.15
N PRO A 397 22.83 -0.83 -7.34
CA PRO A 397 22.91 0.36 -8.12
C PRO A 397 23.81 1.33 -7.34
N GLU A 398 25.02 1.64 -7.81
CA GLU A 398 25.88 2.73 -7.28
C GLU A 398 25.26 4.12 -7.57
N TRP A 399 23.94 4.22 -7.55
CA TRP A 399 23.15 5.33 -8.07
C TRP A 399 22.65 6.23 -6.93
N GLY A 400 23.59 6.73 -6.13
CA GLY A 400 23.30 7.87 -5.25
C GLY A 400 23.28 9.14 -6.10
N LEU A 401 22.10 9.59 -6.54
CA LEU A 401 21.91 11.01 -6.82
C LEU A 401 21.92 11.71 -5.47
N ASP A 402 23.13 11.89 -4.92
CA ASP A 402 23.32 12.57 -3.65
C ASP A 402 22.71 13.96 -3.72
N TYR A 403 22.34 14.47 -2.54
CA TYR A 403 21.64 15.72 -2.20
C TYR A 403 22.08 17.01 -2.93
N HIS A 404 23.08 16.95 -3.79
CA HIS A 404 23.71 18.04 -4.50
C HIS A 404 22.91 18.61 -5.69
N LEU A 405 21.75 18.06 -6.06
CA LEU A 405 20.84 18.71 -7.04
C LEU A 405 20.41 20.13 -6.61
N TYR A 406 20.40 20.43 -5.30
CA TYR A 406 20.10 21.76 -4.79
C TYR A 406 21.23 22.79 -5.04
N GLY A 407 22.40 22.33 -5.45
CA GLY A 407 23.52 23.15 -5.90
C GLY A 407 23.75 23.00 -7.39
N CYS A 408 22.86 23.52 -8.26
CA CYS A 408 23.05 23.54 -9.73
C CYS A 408 24.37 24.22 -10.22
N GLY A 409 25.27 24.64 -9.31
CA GLY A 409 26.58 25.17 -9.64
C GLY A 409 27.73 24.15 -9.64
N ARG A 410 27.54 22.88 -9.25
CA ARG A 410 28.67 21.92 -9.04
C ARG A 410 28.63 20.63 -9.85
N PHE A 411 27.68 20.45 -10.77
CA PHE A 411 27.76 19.31 -11.69
C PHE A 411 28.83 19.58 -12.74
N ASP A 412 29.82 18.69 -12.86
CA ASP A 412 30.66 18.63 -14.05
C ASP A 412 29.81 18.27 -15.29
N ASP A 413 30.39 18.46 -16.47
CA ASP A 413 29.68 18.21 -17.73
C ASP A 413 29.31 16.73 -17.92
N GLY A 414 30.04 15.81 -17.27
CA GLY A 414 29.75 14.38 -17.29
C GLY A 414 28.45 14.07 -16.56
N ALA A 415 28.32 14.52 -15.31
CA ALA A 415 27.13 14.32 -14.50
C ALA A 415 25.89 15.00 -15.12
N ARG A 416 26.05 16.15 -15.78
CA ARG A 416 24.95 16.80 -16.53
C ARG A 416 24.48 15.96 -17.71
N ARG A 417 25.41 15.44 -18.52
CA ARG A 417 25.10 14.56 -19.66
C ARG A 417 24.41 13.28 -19.21
N GLU A 418 24.89 12.68 -18.13
CA GLU A 418 24.31 11.47 -17.55
C GLU A 418 22.89 11.71 -17.03
N LEU A 419 22.67 12.78 -16.26
CA LEU A 419 21.34 13.15 -15.80
C LEU A 419 20.39 13.46 -16.97
N ALA A 420 20.85 14.17 -17.99
CA ALA A 420 20.07 14.42 -19.21
C ALA A 420 19.67 13.11 -19.91
N ALA A 421 20.61 12.17 -20.04
CA ALA A 421 20.37 10.87 -20.65
C ALA A 421 19.34 10.04 -19.87
N ARG A 422 19.43 10.00 -18.53
CA ARG A 422 18.47 9.28 -17.67
C ARG A 422 17.07 9.87 -17.75
N VAL A 423 16.95 11.20 -17.70
CA VAL A 423 15.66 11.88 -17.84
C VAL A 423 15.09 11.66 -19.24
N ALA A 424 15.93 11.65 -20.29
CA ALA A 424 15.50 11.31 -21.63
C ALA A 424 14.99 9.86 -21.73
N ALA A 425 15.69 8.89 -21.15
CA ALA A 425 15.29 7.49 -21.14
C ALA A 425 13.95 7.28 -20.40
N ALA A 426 13.80 7.86 -19.21
CA ALA A 426 12.55 7.80 -18.44
C ALA A 426 11.37 8.43 -19.20
N ARG A 427 11.60 9.57 -19.88
CA ARG A 427 10.61 10.20 -20.76
C ARG A 427 10.24 9.30 -21.93
N ASP A 428 11.21 8.70 -22.59
CA ASP A 428 10.95 7.85 -23.76
C ASP A 428 10.20 6.57 -23.39
N ALA A 429 10.51 5.98 -22.22
CA ALA A 429 9.75 4.89 -21.63
C ALA A 429 8.28 5.28 -21.45
N LEU A 430 8.06 6.45 -20.84
CA LEU A 430 6.73 7.00 -20.61
C LEU A 430 5.97 7.22 -21.93
N LEU A 431 6.58 7.92 -22.89
CA LEU A 431 5.94 8.24 -24.16
C LEU A 431 5.57 6.98 -24.95
N ARG A 432 6.42 5.94 -24.94
CA ARG A 432 6.13 4.64 -25.57
C ARG A 432 4.91 3.98 -24.96
N ALA A 433 4.86 3.94 -23.64
CA ALA A 433 3.79 3.27 -22.93
C ALA A 433 2.45 3.98 -23.02
N CYS A 434 2.49 5.32 -23.03
CA CYS A 434 1.33 6.14 -23.30
C CYS A 434 0.78 5.98 -24.71
N ARG A 435 1.50 5.22 -25.56
CA ARG A 435 1.20 5.05 -26.98
C ARG A 435 0.89 6.40 -27.60
N CYS A 436 1.70 7.42 -27.28
CA CYS A 436 1.53 8.74 -27.83
C CYS A 436 1.66 8.62 -29.35
N ALA A 437 0.55 8.48 -30.06
CA ALA A 437 0.52 8.71 -31.49
C ALA A 437 1.08 10.13 -31.73
N ALA A 438 1.57 10.41 -32.93
CA ALA A 438 1.67 11.80 -33.35
C ALA A 438 0.25 12.38 -33.20
N ALA A 439 0.00 13.09 -32.09
CA ALA A 439 -1.33 13.52 -31.73
C ALA A 439 -1.84 14.38 -32.88
N SER A 440 -2.93 13.96 -33.53
CA SER A 440 -3.54 14.67 -34.66
C SER A 440 -4.30 15.93 -34.22
N GLY A 441 -4.21 16.30 -32.94
CA GLY A 441 -4.85 17.47 -32.36
C GLY A 441 -3.92 18.67 -32.29
N ALA A 442 -4.54 19.85 -32.19
CA ALA A 442 -3.82 21.10 -31.97
C ALA A 442 -2.91 21.01 -30.73
N PRO A 443 -1.69 21.57 -30.77
CA PRO A 443 -0.80 21.66 -29.62
C PRO A 443 -1.52 22.31 -28.42
N ARG A 444 -1.32 21.78 -27.20
CA ARG A 444 -2.02 22.30 -26.01
C ARG A 444 -1.11 23.17 -25.17
N VAL A 445 -1.66 24.25 -24.62
CA VAL A 445 -1.06 25.01 -23.53
C VAL A 445 -1.74 24.61 -22.23
N LEU A 446 -0.99 23.95 -21.34
CA LEU A 446 -1.49 23.52 -20.05
C LEU A 446 -1.27 24.61 -19.00
N VAL A 447 -2.34 24.97 -18.29
CA VAL A 447 -2.30 25.81 -17.10
C VAL A 447 -2.59 24.92 -15.90
N ILE A 448 -1.59 24.65 -15.09
CA ILE A 448 -1.68 23.63 -14.05
C ILE A 448 -2.10 24.29 -12.74
N ARG A 449 -3.29 23.93 -12.27
CA ARG A 449 -3.82 24.29 -10.96
C ARG A 449 -3.43 23.22 -9.94
N ARG A 450 -3.25 23.60 -8.68
CA ARG A 450 -3.14 22.66 -7.56
C ARG A 450 -4.32 22.90 -6.61
N GLU A 451 -5.38 22.13 -6.75
CA GLU A 451 -6.53 22.17 -5.83
C GLU A 451 -6.47 20.95 -4.90
N HIS A 452 -6.50 21.16 -3.59
CA HIS A 452 -6.73 20.05 -2.65
C HIS A 452 -8.23 19.89 -2.43
N ARG A 453 -8.85 18.93 -3.10
CA ARG A 453 -10.27 18.59 -2.91
C ARG A 453 -10.57 17.86 -1.60
N HIS A 454 -9.56 17.48 -0.81
CA HIS A 454 -9.73 16.67 0.39
C HIS A 454 -8.88 17.17 1.58
N ALA A 455 -9.58 17.49 2.68
CA ALA A 455 -9.15 17.83 4.04
C ALA A 455 -8.86 19.32 4.36
N SER A 456 -9.65 19.86 5.30
CA SER A 456 -9.49 21.17 5.96
C SER A 456 -8.15 21.34 6.67
N ASP A 457 -7.50 20.24 7.05
CA ASP A 457 -6.40 20.27 8.01
C ASP A 457 -5.03 20.56 7.37
N GLN A 458 -4.96 20.66 6.04
CA GLN A 458 -3.73 21.03 5.29
C GLN A 458 -3.86 22.35 4.51
N ALA A 459 -4.78 23.23 4.91
CA ALA A 459 -5.00 24.53 4.25
C ALA A 459 -3.70 25.37 4.11
N HIS A 460 -2.74 25.24 5.02
CA HIS A 460 -1.45 25.94 4.96
C HIS A 460 -0.48 25.40 3.89
N GLN A 461 -0.74 24.22 3.30
CA GLN A 461 0.05 23.66 2.20
C GLN A 461 -0.55 23.95 0.82
N ASN A 462 -1.72 24.61 0.77
CA ASN A 462 -2.40 24.97 -0.46
C ASN A 462 -1.69 26.13 -1.14
N ARG A 463 -0.71 25.80 -1.98
CA ARG A 463 -0.14 26.73 -2.95
C ARG A 463 -1.18 26.97 -4.05
N SER A 464 -2.07 27.93 -3.82
CA SER A 464 -3.01 28.44 -4.80
C SER A 464 -2.57 29.83 -5.25
N LEU A 465 -2.76 30.12 -6.53
CA LEU A 465 -2.56 31.44 -7.11
C LEU A 465 -3.88 32.21 -6.99
N ALA A 466 -3.87 33.32 -6.23
CA ALA A 466 -5.09 34.06 -5.91
C ALA A 466 -5.86 34.57 -7.14
N ASN A 467 -5.15 34.93 -8.21
CA ASN A 467 -5.70 35.41 -9.48
C ASN A 467 -5.49 34.40 -10.63
N PHE A 468 -5.60 33.10 -10.33
CA PHE A 468 -5.41 32.05 -11.33
C PHE A 468 -6.37 32.18 -12.53
N ASP A 469 -7.63 32.52 -12.28
CA ASP A 469 -8.62 32.64 -13.35
C ASP A 469 -8.29 33.80 -14.30
N ASP A 470 -7.73 34.90 -13.78
CA ASP A 470 -7.26 36.02 -14.60
C ASP A 470 -6.09 35.60 -15.51
N VAL A 471 -5.17 34.76 -15.00
CA VAL A 471 -4.10 34.17 -15.82
C VAL A 471 -4.67 33.30 -16.94
N VAL A 472 -5.65 32.45 -16.65
CA VAL A 472 -6.28 31.58 -17.65
C VAL A 472 -7.01 32.40 -18.70
N ALA A 473 -7.74 33.44 -18.29
CA ALA A 473 -8.46 34.35 -19.19
C ALA A 473 -7.47 35.04 -20.15
N ALA A 474 -6.40 35.64 -19.62
CA ALA A 474 -5.37 36.30 -20.44
C ALA A 474 -4.66 35.35 -21.41
N LEU A 475 -4.45 34.08 -21.04
CA LEU A 475 -3.87 33.07 -21.92
C LEU A 475 -4.84 32.66 -23.05
N ARG A 476 -6.15 32.63 -22.79
CA ARG A 476 -7.18 32.33 -23.81
C ARG A 476 -7.37 33.46 -24.82
N GLU A 477 -7.03 34.68 -24.45
CA GLU A 477 -7.11 35.86 -25.31
C GLU A 477 -5.87 36.03 -26.21
N ARG A 478 -4.85 35.18 -26.07
CA ARG A 478 -3.63 35.31 -26.89
C ARG A 478 -3.90 34.91 -28.34
N PRO A 479 -3.24 35.55 -29.33
CA PRO A 479 -3.43 35.22 -30.74
C PRO A 479 -3.18 33.74 -31.07
N TRP A 480 -2.22 33.09 -30.41
CA TRP A 480 -1.92 31.68 -30.61
C TRP A 480 -2.99 30.74 -30.03
N ALA A 481 -3.91 31.21 -29.19
CA ALA A 481 -4.99 30.40 -28.62
C ALA A 481 -6.01 29.93 -29.69
N ALA A 482 -6.03 30.58 -30.87
CA ALA A 482 -6.80 30.11 -32.02
C ALA A 482 -6.24 28.78 -32.60
N SER A 483 -4.94 28.53 -32.44
CA SER A 483 -4.25 27.33 -32.94
C SER A 483 -3.75 26.40 -31.82
N HIS A 484 -3.87 26.80 -30.55
CA HIS A 484 -3.48 26.02 -29.39
C HIS A 484 -4.60 26.00 -28.35
N GLU A 485 -4.95 24.82 -27.87
CA GLU A 485 -5.98 24.68 -26.86
C GLU A 485 -5.42 25.01 -25.46
N VAL A 486 -5.98 26.04 -24.79
CA VAL A 486 -5.64 26.39 -23.41
C VAL A 486 -6.46 25.54 -22.44
N ARG A 487 -5.81 24.62 -21.72
CA ARG A 487 -6.47 23.73 -20.75
C ARG A 487 -6.03 24.00 -19.33
N VAL A 488 -7.02 24.09 -18.44
CA VAL A 488 -6.79 24.05 -17.00
C VAL A 488 -6.80 22.61 -16.55
N VAL A 489 -5.75 22.19 -15.86
CA VAL A 489 -5.64 20.84 -15.32
C VAL A 489 -5.33 20.94 -13.84
N ASP A 490 -6.11 20.27 -13.00
CA ASP A 490 -5.73 20.06 -11.60
C ASP A 490 -4.62 19.00 -11.57
N PHE A 491 -3.49 19.33 -10.96
CA PHE A 491 -2.36 18.43 -10.78
C PHE A 491 -2.77 17.07 -10.20
N GLY A 492 -3.74 17.04 -9.29
CA GLY A 492 -4.24 15.79 -8.69
C GLY A 492 -5.02 14.90 -9.67
N ASP A 493 -5.66 15.52 -10.67
CA ASP A 493 -6.50 14.86 -11.68
C ASP A 493 -5.75 14.63 -13.00
N ALA A 494 -4.50 15.09 -13.10
CA ALA A 494 -3.75 15.12 -14.33
C ALA A 494 -3.16 13.74 -14.66
N ASP A 495 -3.66 13.11 -15.72
CA ASP A 495 -3.05 11.90 -16.29
C ASP A 495 -1.67 12.23 -16.89
N LEU A 496 -0.63 11.53 -16.42
CA LEU A 496 0.75 11.76 -16.84
C LEU A 496 0.94 11.48 -18.34
N CYS A 497 0.20 10.52 -18.92
CA CYS A 497 0.24 10.30 -20.36
C CYS A 497 -0.25 11.50 -21.14
N ARG A 498 -1.40 12.01 -20.74
CA ARG A 498 -2.02 13.16 -21.38
C ARG A 498 -1.11 14.39 -21.36
N GLN A 499 -0.49 14.66 -20.21
CA GLN A 499 0.50 15.72 -20.04
C GLN A 499 1.72 15.52 -20.95
N ALA A 500 2.25 14.31 -21.04
CA ALA A 500 3.43 14.01 -21.85
C ALA A 500 3.16 14.08 -23.37
N CYS A 501 2.00 13.62 -23.83
CA CYS A 501 1.71 13.50 -25.26
C CYS A 501 1.29 14.81 -25.94
N GLU A 502 0.64 15.75 -25.22
CA GLU A 502 -0.15 16.82 -25.85
C GLU A 502 0.35 18.24 -25.55
N THR A 503 1.34 18.41 -24.67
CA THR A 503 1.74 19.72 -24.15
C THR A 503 2.82 20.39 -25.01
N ALA A 504 2.47 21.53 -25.62
CA ALA A 504 3.41 22.43 -26.29
C ALA A 504 3.94 23.50 -25.34
N ALA A 505 3.14 23.96 -24.36
CA ALA A 505 3.65 24.80 -23.29
C ALA A 505 2.95 24.50 -21.97
N ALA A 506 3.68 24.62 -20.86
CA ALA A 506 3.14 24.46 -19.51
C ALA A 506 3.35 25.73 -18.68
N THR A 507 2.28 26.27 -18.12
CA THR A 507 2.31 27.39 -17.18
C THR A 507 1.87 26.89 -15.81
N ALA A 508 2.71 27.08 -14.79
CA ALA A 508 2.41 26.55 -13.46
C ALA A 508 3.14 27.30 -12.34
N GLN A 509 2.53 27.29 -11.15
CA GLN A 509 3.20 27.73 -9.93
C GLN A 509 4.32 26.76 -9.52
N HIS A 510 5.39 27.29 -8.93
CA HIS A 510 6.54 26.52 -8.46
C HIS A 510 6.13 25.33 -7.58
N GLY A 511 6.49 24.14 -8.04
CA GLY A 511 6.13 22.84 -7.46
C GLY A 511 5.15 22.04 -8.33
N ALA A 512 4.14 22.69 -8.92
CA ALA A 512 3.14 22.02 -9.76
C ALA A 512 3.64 21.77 -11.20
N GLY A 513 4.48 22.68 -11.72
CA GLY A 513 5.00 22.58 -13.09
C GLY A 513 6.07 21.51 -13.31
N GLN A 514 6.75 21.04 -12.27
CA GLN A 514 8.00 20.29 -12.44
C GLN A 514 7.79 18.86 -12.97
N ALA A 515 6.73 18.21 -12.51
CA ALA A 515 6.32 16.90 -13.02
C ALA A 515 6.13 16.94 -14.53
N ASN A 516 5.45 17.98 -14.99
CA ASN A 516 5.13 18.19 -16.39
C ASN A 516 6.39 18.41 -17.20
N MET A 517 7.31 19.24 -16.70
CA MET A 517 8.57 19.54 -17.39
C MET A 517 9.41 18.33 -17.76
N ALA A 518 9.54 17.37 -16.84
CA ALA A 518 10.32 16.18 -17.10
C ALA A 518 9.72 15.32 -18.22
N LEU A 519 8.40 15.41 -18.38
CA LEU A 519 7.61 14.63 -19.32
C LEU A 519 7.31 15.36 -20.62
N LEU A 520 7.62 16.67 -20.71
CA LEU A 520 7.53 17.42 -21.95
C LEU A 520 8.41 16.78 -23.03
N ARG A 521 7.89 16.78 -24.25
CA ARG A 521 8.64 16.40 -25.45
C ARG A 521 9.81 17.37 -25.64
N GLY A 522 11.00 16.94 -25.21
CA GLY A 522 12.25 17.67 -25.41
C GLY A 522 12.62 17.85 -26.90
N GLY A 523 13.58 18.73 -27.18
CA GLY A 523 14.04 19.03 -28.55
C GLY A 523 13.59 20.39 -29.10
N GLY A 524 13.26 21.36 -28.25
CA GLY A 524 12.84 22.72 -28.67
C GLY A 524 11.35 22.86 -28.99
N PHE A 525 10.56 21.80 -28.94
CA PHE A 525 9.13 21.82 -29.25
C PHE A 525 8.22 22.17 -28.07
N ALA A 526 8.79 22.42 -26.89
CA ALA A 526 8.02 22.77 -25.72
C ALA A 526 8.62 23.96 -24.95
N GLY A 527 7.74 24.72 -24.30
CA GLY A 527 8.09 25.83 -23.41
C GLY A 527 7.46 25.73 -22.03
N VAL A 528 8.08 26.35 -21.04
CA VAL A 528 7.63 26.34 -19.64
C VAL A 528 7.64 27.76 -19.10
N VAL A 529 6.53 28.15 -18.47
CA VAL A 529 6.40 29.37 -17.70
C VAL A 529 6.23 29.00 -16.23
N GLU A 530 7.25 29.27 -15.43
CA GLU A 530 7.21 29.08 -13.97
C GLU A 530 6.75 30.35 -13.26
N ILE A 531 5.68 30.25 -12.48
CA ILE A 531 5.25 31.29 -11.55
C ILE A 531 5.92 31.03 -10.20
N CYS A 532 6.89 31.88 -9.82
CA CYS A 532 7.82 31.59 -8.74
C CYS A 532 7.72 32.60 -7.57
N PRO A 533 7.31 32.16 -6.37
CA PRO A 533 7.29 32.98 -5.15
C PRO A 533 8.63 33.64 -4.80
N LYS A 534 8.60 34.95 -4.50
CA LYS A 534 9.76 35.83 -4.23
C LYS A 534 10.63 35.46 -3.00
N PRO A 535 10.20 34.70 -1.97
CA PRO A 535 11.13 34.26 -0.92
C PRO A 535 11.94 33.00 -1.27
N MET A 536 11.72 32.34 -2.42
CA MET A 536 12.48 31.13 -2.76
C MET A 536 13.83 31.47 -3.40
N MET A 537 14.87 31.52 -2.54
CA MET A 537 16.27 31.74 -2.91
C MET A 537 16.94 30.54 -3.62
N TYR A 538 16.26 29.40 -3.78
CA TYR A 538 16.84 28.25 -4.47
C TYR A 538 16.88 28.52 -5.98
N LYS A 539 18.06 28.36 -6.60
CA LYS A 539 18.21 28.26 -8.06
C LYS A 539 17.17 27.27 -8.56
N SER A 540 16.30 27.68 -9.48
CA SER A 540 15.15 26.86 -9.83
C SER A 540 15.66 25.59 -10.52
N ILE A 541 15.51 24.46 -9.84
CA ILE A 541 15.67 23.13 -10.42
C ILE A 541 14.93 23.03 -11.77
N PHE A 542 13.85 23.79 -11.93
CA PHE A 542 13.13 24.05 -13.17
C PHE A 542 14.02 24.56 -14.30
N GLN A 543 14.80 25.62 -14.09
CA GLN A 543 15.71 26.12 -15.11
C GLN A 543 16.74 25.06 -15.50
N CYS A 544 17.31 24.34 -14.52
CA CYS A 544 18.27 23.27 -14.76
C CYS A 544 17.63 22.14 -15.60
N LEU A 545 16.40 21.75 -15.27
CA LEU A 545 15.65 20.75 -16.00
C LEU A 545 15.26 21.22 -17.41
N ALA A 546 14.75 22.43 -17.58
CA ALA A 546 14.45 22.96 -18.90
C ALA A 546 15.69 22.95 -19.79
N ALA A 547 16.85 23.36 -19.27
CA ALA A 547 18.12 23.30 -19.97
C ALA A 547 18.53 21.86 -20.34
N LEU A 548 18.45 20.91 -19.40
CA LEU A 548 18.73 19.48 -19.66
C LEU A 548 17.80 18.88 -20.71
N ARG A 549 16.59 19.45 -20.87
CA ARG A 549 15.57 18.98 -21.81
C ARG A 549 15.58 19.71 -23.15
N GLY A 550 16.39 20.76 -23.29
CA GLY A 550 16.30 21.68 -24.43
C GLY A 550 14.91 22.29 -24.57
N VAL A 551 14.25 22.54 -23.43
CA VAL A 551 12.92 23.16 -23.33
C VAL A 551 13.11 24.64 -23.02
N ARG A 552 12.30 25.49 -23.61
CA ARG A 552 12.36 26.94 -23.36
C ARG A 552 11.79 27.23 -21.98
N TYR A 553 12.42 28.13 -21.24
CA TYR A 553 12.03 28.43 -19.86
C TYR A 553 11.91 29.93 -19.65
N ALA A 554 10.78 30.34 -19.10
CA ALA A 554 10.52 31.67 -18.60
C ALA A 554 10.08 31.57 -17.14
N ARG A 555 10.47 32.57 -16.34
CA ARG A 555 10.11 32.70 -14.93
C ARG A 555 9.40 34.02 -14.73
N VAL A 556 8.27 33.98 -14.04
CA VAL A 556 7.52 35.15 -13.61
C VAL A 556 7.50 35.17 -12.09
N GLU A 557 7.92 36.28 -11.48
CA GLU A 557 7.92 36.42 -10.04
C GLU A 557 6.50 36.56 -9.48
N GLN A 558 6.24 35.83 -8.39
CA GLN A 558 5.03 35.96 -7.59
C GLN A 558 5.43 36.58 -6.23
N PRO A 559 4.87 37.71 -5.79
CA PRO A 559 5.33 38.41 -4.60
C PRO A 559 5.32 37.57 -3.31
N THR A 560 4.31 36.72 -3.13
CA THR A 560 4.18 35.82 -1.97
C THR A 560 3.73 34.43 -2.43
N MET A 561 3.81 33.41 -1.55
CA MET A 561 3.43 32.04 -1.90
C MET A 561 1.96 31.86 -2.32
N HIS A 562 1.07 32.74 -1.82
CA HIS A 562 -0.36 32.69 -2.10
C HIS A 562 -0.89 33.97 -2.76
N GLY A 563 -0.01 34.94 -3.04
CA GLY A 563 -0.37 36.24 -3.59
C GLY A 563 -0.70 36.18 -5.08
N PRO A 564 -1.27 37.25 -5.64
CA PRO A 564 -1.50 37.35 -7.07
C PRO A 564 -0.17 37.39 -7.85
N VAL A 565 -0.18 36.98 -9.12
CA VAL A 565 0.94 37.15 -10.07
C VAL A 565 0.61 38.26 -11.07
N ASP A 566 1.63 38.89 -11.65
CA ASP A 566 1.45 39.77 -12.80
C ASP A 566 0.97 38.95 -14.03
N VAL A 567 -0.32 39.08 -14.34
CA VAL A 567 -1.00 38.38 -15.44
C VAL A 567 -0.39 38.72 -16.80
N ALA A 568 -0.02 39.99 -17.02
CA ALA A 568 0.57 40.43 -18.27
C ALA A 568 1.97 39.84 -18.46
N ALA A 569 2.76 39.76 -17.38
CA ALA A 569 4.06 39.10 -17.41
C ALA A 569 3.95 37.59 -17.70
N VAL A 570 2.96 36.90 -17.12
CA VAL A 570 2.69 35.48 -17.43
C VAL A 570 2.27 35.31 -18.89
N ALA A 571 1.38 36.15 -19.41
CA ALA A 571 0.95 36.12 -20.80
C ALA A 571 2.13 36.33 -21.78
N ALA A 572 2.96 37.35 -21.52
CA ALA A 572 4.15 37.62 -22.34
C ALA A 572 5.17 36.48 -22.30
N ALA A 573 5.37 35.87 -21.12
CA ALA A 573 6.21 34.69 -20.97
C ALA A 573 5.66 33.47 -21.74
N ALA A 574 4.34 33.31 -21.78
CA ALA A 574 3.68 32.25 -22.55
C ALA A 574 3.79 32.48 -24.06
N ASP A 575 3.65 33.71 -24.54
CA ASP A 575 3.89 34.04 -25.96
C ASP A 575 5.31 33.66 -26.38
N ALA A 576 6.29 34.04 -25.56
CA ALA A 576 7.69 33.69 -25.74
C ALA A 576 7.90 32.16 -25.79
N ALA A 577 7.25 31.43 -24.89
CA ALA A 577 7.34 29.97 -24.81
C ALA A 577 6.70 29.28 -26.03
N VAL A 578 5.52 29.74 -26.47
CA VAL A 578 4.79 29.19 -27.61
C VAL A 578 5.44 29.57 -28.94
N ALA A 579 5.87 30.82 -29.12
CA ALA A 579 6.56 31.25 -30.35
C ALA A 579 7.87 30.50 -30.57
N ALA A 580 8.54 30.10 -29.49
CA ALA A 580 9.75 29.31 -29.56
C ALA A 580 9.49 27.80 -29.72
N ALA A 581 8.29 27.32 -29.40
CA ALA A 581 7.88 25.93 -29.58
C ALA A 581 7.65 25.65 -31.07
N GLY A 582 8.54 24.88 -31.69
CA GLY A 582 8.49 24.58 -33.14
C GLY A 582 9.80 24.83 -33.88
N SER A 583 10.73 25.55 -33.26
CA SER A 583 12.11 25.67 -33.74
C SER A 583 13.03 24.81 -32.86
N PRO A 584 13.88 23.92 -33.43
CA PRO A 584 14.87 23.20 -32.65
C PRO A 584 15.67 24.19 -31.80
N ALA A 585 15.82 23.91 -30.51
CA ALA A 585 16.76 24.65 -29.69
C ALA A 585 18.16 24.41 -30.30
N ALA A 586 18.91 25.47 -30.61
CA ALA A 586 20.28 25.31 -31.08
C ALA A 586 21.05 24.43 -30.08
N ALA A 587 21.70 23.37 -30.56
CA ALA A 587 22.38 22.38 -29.74
C ALA A 587 23.63 22.93 -29.04
N ASP A 588 24.04 24.16 -29.37
CA ASP A 588 25.12 24.86 -28.69
C ASP A 588 24.65 25.26 -27.30
N TRP A 589 25.07 24.47 -26.31
CA TRP A 589 25.02 24.85 -24.91
C TRP A 589 25.81 26.16 -24.77
N PRO A 590 25.16 27.32 -24.52
CA PRO A 590 25.90 28.56 -24.50
C PRO A 590 26.80 28.54 -23.28
N ARG A 591 28.12 28.57 -23.50
CA ARG A 591 29.08 28.99 -22.47
C ARG A 591 28.85 30.48 -22.24
N GLY A 592 27.78 30.83 -21.53
CA GLY A 592 27.31 32.21 -21.36
C GLY A 592 25.87 32.38 -21.82
N GLY A 593 24.96 32.51 -20.85
CA GLY A 593 23.52 32.41 -21.05
C GLY A 593 22.90 33.44 -22.00
N HIS A 594 22.17 32.94 -22.99
CA HIS A 594 21.03 33.65 -23.57
C HIS A 594 19.76 33.19 -22.85
N HIS A 595 19.34 33.96 -21.86
CA HIS A 595 18.03 33.84 -21.23
C HIS A 595 17.04 34.73 -21.99
N LEU A 596 15.86 34.20 -22.32
CA LEU A 596 14.75 35.03 -22.80
C LEU A 596 14.31 35.92 -21.63
N LYS A 597 14.64 37.22 -21.71
CA LYS A 597 14.24 38.25 -20.74
C LYS A 597 12.81 38.69 -21.05
N VAL A 598 11.91 38.57 -20.07
CA VAL A 598 10.58 39.21 -20.12
C VAL A 598 10.49 40.23 -18.98
N CYS A 599 10.30 41.48 -19.41
CA CYS A 599 9.87 42.73 -18.75
C CYS A 599 9.90 42.85 -17.21
N ASP A 600 10.67 43.83 -16.70
CA ASP A 600 10.41 44.50 -15.42
C ASP A 600 9.89 45.91 -15.72
N THR A 601 8.66 46.21 -15.29
CA THR A 601 7.82 47.31 -15.79
C THR A 601 8.17 48.70 -15.26
N LYS A 602 9.36 48.97 -14.68
CA LYS A 602 9.61 50.32 -14.10
C LYS A 602 10.94 51.03 -14.34
N ASN A 603 11.90 50.54 -15.13
CA ASN A 603 13.05 51.40 -15.51
C ASN A 603 13.68 50.99 -16.85
N ALA A 604 13.82 51.95 -17.76
CA ALA A 604 14.40 51.83 -19.09
C ALA A 604 15.94 51.69 -19.06
N ALA A 605 16.46 50.66 -18.41
CA ALA A 605 17.86 50.25 -18.53
C ALA A 605 17.97 48.72 -18.57
N TRP A 606 18.28 48.19 -19.76
CA TRP A 606 18.63 46.79 -20.01
C TRP A 606 19.93 46.45 -19.28
N ARG A 607 19.86 46.01 -18.01
CA ARG A 607 21.07 45.59 -17.29
C ARG A 607 21.43 44.13 -17.57
N ALA A 608 22.74 43.88 -17.60
CA ALA A 608 23.46 42.70 -18.08
C ALA A 608 23.11 41.38 -17.35
N PRO A 609 23.67 40.20 -17.71
CA PRO A 609 23.24 38.91 -17.18
C PRO A 609 23.48 38.83 -15.67
N ILE A 610 22.64 38.07 -14.97
CA ILE A 610 23.02 37.55 -13.66
C ILE A 610 24.19 36.61 -13.92
N ALA A 611 25.41 37.11 -13.69
CA ALA A 611 26.57 36.26 -13.59
C ALA A 611 26.23 35.18 -12.56
N CYS A 612 26.24 33.92 -12.97
CA CYS A 612 26.45 32.85 -12.02
C CYS A 612 27.82 33.14 -11.41
N GLY A 613 27.85 33.75 -10.22
CA GLY A 613 29.09 34.17 -9.56
C GLY A 613 30.10 33.02 -9.57
N TYR A 614 31.06 33.16 -10.47
CA TYR A 614 32.30 32.44 -10.58
C TYR A 614 33.30 33.46 -11.13
N GLY A 615 33.80 34.27 -10.21
CA GLY A 615 35.12 34.88 -10.24
C GLY A 615 35.81 34.44 -8.95
#